data_AF-A0AA86V0L6-F1
#
_entry.id   AF-A0AA86V0L6-F1
#
_cell.length_a   1.000
_cell.length_b   1.000
_cell.length_c   1.000
_cell.angle_alpha   90.00
_cell.angle_beta   90.00
_cell.angle_gamma   90.00
#
_symmetry.space_group_name_H-M   'P 1'
#
loop_
_entity.id
_entity.type
_entity.pdbx_description
1 polymer ?
#
loop_
_entity_poly.entity_id
_entity_poly.type
_entity_poly.pdbx_seq_one_letter_code
_entity_poly.pdbx_strand_id
1 'polypeptide(L)'
;MFTKYKIANFEVENRSVRSATATGTCTLQTGIPEQKFYEFYESLARGHVGLLIQENAFVAIRGQHGSRRLGIHTDEMIQYHRKANEIMRAANDKIRICCQLTHAGPNGNANNKLQINEATAADFEEVVQQFKITVDTLEEQNIDKYEIQLSMFMRQFPTQQIFCRAIFLERQNQFLQFQPLYLKK
;
A
#
# COMPACT_ATOMS: atom_id res chain seq x y z
N MET A 1 -4.03 -13.28 -21.82
CA MET A 1 -3.07 -12.94 -20.74
C MET A 1 -2.15 -11.79 -21.18
N PHE A 2 -1.46 -11.92 -22.32
CA PHE A 2 -0.45 -10.96 -22.81
C PHE A 2 -1.01 -9.85 -23.71
N THR A 3 -2.14 -9.26 -23.32
CA THR A 3 -2.74 -8.13 -24.04
C THR A 3 -2.89 -6.94 -23.13
N LYS A 4 -2.75 -5.75 -23.70
CA LYS A 4 -2.96 -4.49 -23.00
C LYS A 4 -4.32 -4.44 -22.32
N TYR A 5 -4.37 -3.75 -21.19
CA TYR A 5 -5.61 -3.52 -20.46
C TYR A 5 -5.57 -2.15 -19.78
N LYS A 6 -6.70 -1.44 -19.82
CA LYS A 6 -6.83 -0.13 -19.20
C LYS A 6 -7.38 -0.30 -17.78
N ILE A 7 -6.65 0.21 -16.80
CA ILE A 7 -7.04 0.27 -15.40
C ILE A 7 -7.22 1.76 -15.05
N ALA A 8 -8.46 2.17 -14.79
CA ALA A 8 -8.85 3.56 -14.58
C ALA A 8 -8.24 4.50 -15.65
N ASN A 9 -7.26 5.31 -15.28
CA ASN A 9 -6.59 6.29 -16.13
C ASN A 9 -5.20 5.85 -16.66
N PHE A 10 -4.80 4.60 -16.51
CA PHE A 10 -3.54 4.09 -17.04
C PHE A 10 -3.70 2.75 -17.78
N GLU A 11 -2.72 2.42 -18.62
CA GLU A 11 -2.68 1.16 -19.38
C GLU A 11 -1.53 0.28 -18.88
N VAL A 12 -1.82 -1.02 -18.68
CA VAL A 12 -0.82 -2.07 -18.44
C VAL A 12 -0.56 -2.82 -19.74
N GLU A 13 0.69 -3.23 -19.99
CA GLU A 13 1.06 -3.93 -21.23
C GLU A 13 0.53 -5.37 -21.30
N ASN A 14 0.30 -5.99 -20.14
CA ASN A 14 -0.30 -7.31 -20.02
C ASN A 14 -1.10 -7.44 -18.72
N ARG A 15 -1.87 -8.52 -18.60
CA ARG A 15 -2.78 -8.75 -17.47
C ARG A 15 -2.13 -9.51 -16.30
N SER A 16 -0.81 -9.71 -16.34
CA SER A 16 -0.07 -10.31 -15.24
C SER A 16 0.10 -9.27 -14.13
N VAL A 17 -0.27 -9.65 -12.92
CA VAL A 17 -0.13 -8.83 -11.71
C VAL A 17 0.77 -9.53 -10.72
N ARG A 18 1.81 -8.85 -10.26
CA ARG A 18 2.59 -9.30 -9.09
C ARG A 18 1.97 -8.67 -7.84
N SER A 19 1.26 -9.50 -7.07
CA SER A 19 0.60 -9.07 -5.84
C SER A 19 1.59 -8.66 -4.74
N ALA A 20 1.16 -7.74 -3.87
CA ALA A 20 1.86 -7.29 -2.69
C ALA A 20 2.30 -8.49 -1.83
N THR A 21 3.60 -8.77 -1.83
CA THR A 21 4.21 -9.85 -1.05
C THR A 21 5.31 -9.26 -0.19
N ALA A 22 5.14 -9.37 1.12
CA ALA A 22 6.03 -8.70 2.05
C ALA A 22 7.39 -9.42 2.15
N THR A 23 8.46 -8.68 1.89
CA THR A 23 9.80 -9.24 1.64
C THR A 23 10.59 -9.45 2.92
N GLY A 24 10.30 -8.67 3.97
CA GLY A 24 11.08 -8.70 5.20
C GLY A 24 12.47 -8.09 5.07
N THR A 25 12.67 -7.20 4.08
CA THR A 25 13.97 -6.59 3.72
C THR A 25 14.04 -5.09 3.99
N CYS A 26 13.20 -4.59 4.91
CA CYS A 26 13.25 -3.21 5.38
C CYS A 26 13.80 -3.14 6.81
N THR A 27 14.41 -2.02 7.16
CA THR A 27 14.88 -1.76 8.53
C THR A 27 13.74 -1.90 9.53
N LEU A 28 13.98 -2.58 10.65
CA LEU A 28 12.94 -2.91 11.62
C LEU A 28 12.25 -1.67 12.20
N GLN A 29 13.03 -0.66 12.59
CA GLN A 29 12.57 0.51 13.32
C GLN A 29 11.90 1.55 12.43
N THR A 30 12.44 1.75 11.23
CA THR A 30 12.07 2.85 10.34
C THR A 30 11.29 2.38 9.12
N GLY A 31 11.34 1.10 8.77
CA GLY A 31 10.76 0.59 7.53
C GLY A 31 11.47 1.09 6.26
N ILE A 32 12.70 1.58 6.39
CA ILE A 32 13.56 1.97 5.26
C ILE A 32 13.96 0.72 4.45
N PRO A 33 13.76 0.70 3.12
CA PRO A 33 14.18 -0.43 2.30
C PRO A 33 15.71 -0.62 2.30
N GLU A 34 16.16 -1.84 2.56
CA GLU A 34 17.57 -2.22 2.44
C GLU A 34 17.93 -2.60 0.99
N GLN A 35 19.21 -2.79 0.69
CA GLN A 35 19.66 -3.11 -0.67
C GLN A 35 18.94 -4.31 -1.29
N LYS A 36 18.67 -5.36 -0.48
CA LYS A 36 17.95 -6.57 -0.90
C LYS A 36 16.53 -6.30 -1.39
N PHE A 37 15.87 -5.26 -0.88
CA PHE A 37 14.55 -4.84 -1.36
C PHE A 37 14.63 -4.43 -2.83
N TYR A 38 15.60 -3.57 -3.17
CA TYR A 38 15.76 -3.05 -4.51
C TYR A 38 16.14 -4.15 -5.50
N GLU A 39 17.07 -5.04 -5.14
CA GLU A 39 17.47 -6.20 -5.95
C GLU A 39 16.28 -7.13 -6.24
N PHE A 40 15.45 -7.40 -5.22
CA PHE A 40 14.26 -8.22 -5.37
C PHE A 40 13.27 -7.60 -6.36
N TYR A 41 12.94 -6.31 -6.19
CA TYR A 41 11.99 -5.63 -7.07
C TYR A 41 12.51 -5.42 -8.49
N GLU A 42 13.81 -5.18 -8.66
CA GLU A 42 14.46 -5.19 -9.97
C GLU A 42 14.30 -6.54 -10.68
N SER A 43 14.55 -7.64 -9.97
CA SER A 43 14.42 -8.99 -10.53
C SER A 43 12.99 -9.29 -10.99
N LEU A 44 11.98 -8.82 -10.24
CA LEU A 44 10.57 -8.95 -10.62
C LEU A 44 10.22 -8.11 -11.85
N ALA A 45 10.76 -6.90 -11.96
CA ALA A 45 10.52 -6.02 -13.09
C ALA A 45 11.05 -6.61 -14.40
N ARG A 46 12.23 -7.27 -14.38
CA ARG A 46 12.80 -8.00 -15.52
C ARG A 46 11.91 -9.15 -16.02
N GLY A 47 10.99 -9.64 -15.19
CA GLY A 47 10.02 -10.67 -15.55
C GLY A 47 8.86 -10.19 -16.45
N HIS A 48 8.87 -8.93 -16.91
CA HIS A 48 7.85 -8.34 -17.79
C HIS A 48 6.41 -8.44 -17.27
N VAL A 49 6.22 -8.32 -15.95
CA VAL A 49 4.88 -8.19 -15.35
C VAL A 49 4.22 -6.87 -15.79
N GLY A 50 2.92 -6.88 -16.06
CA GLY A 50 2.18 -5.69 -16.47
C GLY A 50 1.97 -4.70 -15.32
N LEU A 51 1.61 -5.21 -14.14
CA LEU A 51 1.45 -4.43 -12.91
C LEU A 51 2.18 -5.11 -11.75
N LEU A 52 3.04 -4.35 -11.08
CA LEU A 52 3.73 -4.78 -9.87
C LEU A 52 3.23 -3.96 -8.69
N ILE A 53 2.66 -4.65 -7.71
CA ILE A 53 2.23 -4.05 -6.45
C ILE A 53 3.32 -4.37 -5.42
N GLN A 54 4.03 -3.33 -4.99
CA GLN A 54 5.00 -3.39 -3.90
C GLN A 54 4.31 -3.89 -2.63
N GLU A 55 5.11 -4.26 -1.63
CA GLU A 55 4.59 -4.82 -0.39
C GLU A 55 3.77 -3.81 0.42
N ASN A 56 3.25 -4.29 1.55
CA ASN A 56 2.50 -3.49 2.49
C ASN A 56 3.37 -2.34 3.06
N ALA A 57 3.04 -1.13 2.63
CA ALA A 57 3.64 0.11 3.10
C ALA A 57 2.80 0.65 4.27
N PHE A 58 3.35 0.70 5.48
CA PHE A 58 2.61 1.18 6.65
C PHE A 58 2.57 2.71 6.66
N VAL A 59 1.37 3.29 6.84
CA VAL A 59 1.14 4.75 6.88
C VAL A 59 1.47 5.37 8.24
N ALA A 60 1.65 4.55 9.28
CA ALA A 60 2.06 4.97 10.61
C ALA A 60 2.86 3.87 11.31
N ILE A 61 3.88 4.25 12.10
CA ILE A 61 4.75 3.31 12.83
C ILE A 61 3.91 2.36 13.69
N ARG A 62 2.90 2.87 14.39
CA ARG A 62 1.99 2.02 15.20
C ARG A 62 1.22 0.99 14.38
N GLY A 63 1.00 1.27 13.10
CA GLY A 63 0.34 0.40 12.14
C GLY A 63 1.25 -0.62 11.46
N GLN A 64 2.54 -0.67 11.80
CA GLN A 64 3.50 -1.60 11.19
C GLN A 64 3.17 -3.06 11.54
N HIS A 65 2.90 -3.89 10.52
CA HIS A 65 2.57 -5.30 10.70
C HIS A 65 3.82 -6.18 10.86
N GLY A 66 4.19 -6.51 12.09
CA GLY A 66 5.35 -7.34 12.39
C GLY A 66 6.68 -6.70 11.96
N SER A 67 7.75 -7.49 11.99
CA SER A 67 9.11 -6.99 11.75
C SER A 67 9.41 -6.72 10.27
N ARG A 68 10.22 -5.67 10.01
CA ARG A 68 10.87 -5.40 8.71
C ARG A 68 9.91 -5.20 7.53
N ARG A 69 8.96 -4.27 7.67
CA ARG A 69 7.99 -3.90 6.61
C ARG A 69 8.35 -2.56 5.97
N LEU A 70 7.86 -2.34 4.76
CA LEU A 70 8.03 -1.08 4.05
C LEU A 70 7.28 0.04 4.77
N GLY A 71 7.91 1.18 5.00
CA GLY A 71 7.26 2.36 5.55
C GLY A 71 6.83 3.35 4.47
N ILE A 72 5.80 4.15 4.79
CA ILE A 72 5.41 5.34 4.02
C ILE A 72 4.79 6.41 4.92
N HIS A 73 5.23 6.40 6.18
CA HIS A 73 4.66 7.14 7.29
C HIS A 73 5.27 8.55 7.47
N THR A 74 6.26 8.92 6.66
CA THR A 74 6.85 10.26 6.59
C THR A 74 7.14 10.63 5.14
N ASP A 75 7.21 11.92 4.84
CA ASP A 75 7.56 12.42 3.51
C ASP A 75 8.96 11.97 3.08
N GLU A 76 9.88 11.80 4.03
CA GLU A 76 11.23 11.29 3.76
C GLU A 76 11.18 9.88 3.14
N MET A 77 10.19 9.06 3.48
CA MET A 77 10.07 7.71 2.93
C MET A 77 9.88 7.70 1.40
N ILE A 78 9.28 8.76 0.85
CA ILE A 78 8.97 8.93 -0.58
C ILE A 78 10.23 8.78 -1.45
N GLN A 79 11.39 9.23 -0.95
CA GLN A 79 12.66 9.10 -1.68
C GLN A 79 13.02 7.63 -1.95
N TYR A 80 12.71 6.72 -1.02
CA TYR A 80 13.02 5.30 -1.17
C TYR A 80 12.06 4.61 -2.14
N HIS A 81 10.79 5.02 -2.16
CA HIS A 81 9.81 4.59 -3.16
C HIS A 81 10.21 5.07 -4.57
N ARG A 82 10.64 6.33 -4.71
CA ARG A 82 11.17 6.86 -5.99
C ARG A 82 12.36 6.04 -6.48
N LYS A 83 13.34 5.80 -5.63
CA LYS A 83 14.51 4.97 -5.96
C LYS A 83 14.10 3.58 -6.43
N ALA A 84 13.15 2.94 -5.74
CA ALA A 84 12.64 1.63 -6.15
C ALA A 84 11.94 1.68 -7.52
N ASN A 85 11.13 2.70 -7.77
CA ASN A 85 10.42 2.87 -9.04
C ASN A 85 11.38 3.14 -10.19
N GLU A 86 12.41 3.95 -9.98
CA GLU A 86 13.47 4.20 -10.97
C GLU A 86 14.21 2.91 -11.33
N ILE A 87 14.61 2.12 -10.34
CA ILE A 87 15.29 0.82 -10.57
C ILE A 87 14.37 -0.13 -11.35
N MET A 88 13.11 -0.26 -10.96
CA MET A 88 12.15 -1.12 -11.66
C MET A 88 11.89 -0.66 -13.10
N ARG A 89 11.75 0.65 -13.33
CA ARG A 89 11.53 1.23 -14.67
C ARG A 89 12.77 1.13 -15.54
N ALA A 90 13.97 1.20 -14.98
CA ALA A 90 15.21 0.94 -15.71
C ALA A 90 15.29 -0.51 -16.20
N ALA A 91 14.74 -1.46 -15.44
CA ALA A 91 14.64 -2.86 -15.83
C ALA A 91 13.48 -3.16 -16.80
N ASN A 92 12.39 -2.40 -16.72
CA ASN A 92 11.21 -2.52 -17.59
C ASN A 92 10.48 -1.17 -17.66
N ASP A 93 10.69 -0.43 -18.74
CA ASP A 93 10.17 0.93 -18.95
C ASP A 93 8.64 1.02 -19.04
N LYS A 94 7.97 -0.10 -19.31
CA LYS A 94 6.51 -0.18 -19.44
C LYS A 94 5.80 -0.74 -18.21
N ILE A 95 6.55 -1.09 -17.16
CA ILE A 95 5.96 -1.61 -15.93
C ILE A 95 5.08 -0.54 -15.27
N ARG A 96 3.92 -0.97 -14.79
CA ARG A 96 3.12 -0.15 -13.86
C ARG A 96 3.42 -0.59 -12.45
N ILE A 97 3.61 0.37 -11.56
CA ILE A 97 4.01 0.15 -10.19
C ILE A 97 2.91 0.71 -9.30
N CYS A 98 2.54 -0.05 -8.28
CA CYS A 98 1.72 0.43 -7.18
C CYS A 98 2.39 0.09 -5.84
N CYS A 99 2.05 0.80 -4.77
CA CYS A 99 2.31 0.35 -3.40
C CYS A 99 1.01 0.05 -2.67
N GLN A 100 1.03 -0.87 -1.70
CA GLN A 100 -0.15 -1.20 -0.92
C GLN A 100 -0.11 -0.47 0.44
N LEU A 101 -0.88 0.61 0.60
CA LEU A 101 -0.99 1.35 1.85
C LEU A 101 -1.71 0.51 2.90
N THR A 102 -1.13 0.42 4.11
CA THR A 102 -1.63 -0.45 5.18
C THR A 102 -1.56 0.17 6.57
N HIS A 103 -2.44 -0.32 7.45
CA HIS A 103 -2.37 -0.13 8.88
C HIS A 103 -2.84 -1.43 9.56
N ALA A 104 -2.01 -2.03 10.40
CA ALA A 104 -2.29 -3.34 10.98
C ALA A 104 -3.30 -3.32 12.14
N GLY A 105 -3.65 -2.12 12.64
CA GLY A 105 -4.56 -1.95 13.76
C GLY A 105 -4.04 -2.66 15.01
N PRO A 106 -4.80 -3.60 15.60
CA PRO A 106 -4.38 -4.33 16.80
C PRO A 106 -3.28 -5.38 16.58
N ASN A 107 -2.92 -5.63 15.32
CA ASN A 107 -1.77 -6.44 14.92
C ASN A 107 -0.55 -5.56 14.54
N GLY A 108 -0.59 -4.28 14.90
CA GLY A 108 0.48 -3.32 14.69
C GLY A 108 1.68 -3.50 15.61
N ASN A 109 2.50 -2.46 15.66
CA ASN A 109 3.72 -2.46 16.45
C ASN A 109 3.39 -2.70 17.93
N ALA A 110 4.02 -3.72 18.54
CA ALA A 110 3.72 -4.16 19.89
C ALA A 110 3.84 -3.06 20.95
N ASN A 111 4.65 -2.03 20.68
CA ASN A 111 4.90 -0.95 21.62
C ASN A 111 3.76 0.10 21.68
N ASN A 112 2.95 0.23 20.64
CA ASN A 112 1.96 1.31 20.53
C ASN A 112 0.75 1.00 19.62
N LYS A 113 0.45 -0.28 19.38
CA LYS A 113 -0.72 -0.71 18.62
C LYS A 113 -2.04 -0.29 19.28
N LEU A 114 -3.08 -0.14 18.45
CA LEU A 114 -4.44 0.09 18.92
C LEU A 114 -4.95 -1.12 19.69
N GLN A 115 -5.55 -0.90 20.86
CA GLN A 115 -6.15 -1.97 21.65
C GLN A 115 -7.60 -2.16 21.24
N ILE A 116 -8.01 -3.41 20.96
CA ILE A 116 -9.33 -3.74 20.39
C ILE A 116 -10.48 -3.15 21.22
N ASN A 117 -10.35 -3.18 22.55
CA ASN A 117 -11.41 -2.78 23.47
C ASN A 117 -11.27 -1.33 24.00
N GLU A 118 -10.22 -0.61 23.60
CA GLU A 118 -9.92 0.74 24.12
C GLU A 118 -9.83 1.78 22.99
N ALA A 119 -9.76 1.35 21.72
CA ALA A 119 -9.72 2.25 20.57
C ALA A 119 -10.97 3.13 20.51
N THR A 120 -10.75 4.42 20.48
CA THR A 120 -11.78 5.47 20.44
C THR A 120 -12.08 5.89 19.01
N ALA A 121 -13.19 6.60 18.80
CA ALA A 121 -13.49 7.22 17.50
C ALA A 121 -12.34 8.11 16.99
N ALA A 122 -11.68 8.84 17.89
CA ALA A 122 -10.54 9.70 17.57
C ALA A 122 -9.34 8.89 17.03
N ASP A 123 -9.08 7.69 17.57
CA ASP A 123 -8.02 6.81 17.06
C ASP A 123 -8.29 6.39 15.61
N PHE A 124 -9.55 6.08 15.28
CA PHE A 124 -9.93 5.72 13.92
C PHE A 124 -9.84 6.91 12.98
N GLU A 125 -10.31 8.09 13.42
CA GLU A 125 -10.16 9.33 12.67
C GLU A 125 -8.69 9.62 12.38
N GLU A 126 -7.80 9.46 13.36
CA GLU A 126 -6.36 9.64 13.18
C GLU A 126 -5.80 8.67 12.13
N VAL A 127 -6.15 7.38 12.17
CA VAL A 127 -5.71 6.41 11.14
C VAL A 127 -6.22 6.82 9.76
N VAL A 128 -7.48 7.24 9.65
CA VAL A 128 -8.05 7.73 8.40
C VAL A 128 -7.30 8.96 7.89
N GLN A 129 -6.97 9.90 8.78
CA GLN A 129 -6.18 11.08 8.42
C GLN A 129 -4.77 10.70 7.95
N GLN A 130 -4.13 9.70 8.57
CA GLN A 130 -2.83 9.20 8.11
C GLN A 130 -2.90 8.67 6.67
N PHE A 131 -3.93 7.88 6.34
CA PHE A 131 -4.14 7.45 4.94
C PHE A 131 -4.37 8.63 3.99
N LYS A 132 -5.20 9.62 4.38
CA LYS A 132 -5.50 10.80 3.56
C LYS A 132 -4.23 11.61 3.28
N ILE A 133 -3.48 11.94 4.33
CA ILE A 133 -2.23 12.69 4.22
C ILE A 133 -1.25 11.93 3.32
N THR A 134 -1.02 10.63 3.55
CA THR A 134 -0.14 9.84 2.68
C THR A 134 -0.58 9.90 1.22
N VAL A 135 -1.88 9.75 0.95
CA VAL A 135 -2.43 9.82 -0.41
C VAL A 135 -2.18 11.19 -1.04
N ASP A 136 -2.51 12.27 -0.33
CA ASP A 136 -2.38 13.63 -0.83
C ASP A 136 -0.88 13.93 -1.11
N THR A 137 0.03 13.54 -0.21
CA THR A 137 1.47 13.67 -0.45
C THR A 137 1.94 12.87 -1.67
N LEU A 138 1.47 11.65 -1.87
CA LEU A 138 1.85 10.84 -3.05
C LEU A 138 1.39 11.49 -4.36
N GLU A 139 0.19 12.08 -4.36
CA GLU A 139 -0.35 12.80 -5.51
C GLU A 139 0.43 14.08 -5.81
N GLU A 140 0.72 14.89 -4.79
CA GLU A 140 1.55 16.09 -4.92
C GLU A 140 2.97 15.78 -5.42
N GLN A 141 3.55 14.68 -4.94
CA GLN A 141 4.90 14.24 -5.29
C GLN A 141 4.94 13.42 -6.60
N ASN A 142 3.79 13.24 -7.25
CA ASN A 142 3.59 12.49 -8.49
C ASN A 142 4.28 11.11 -8.46
N ILE A 143 4.22 10.44 -7.30
CA ILE A 143 4.55 9.01 -7.23
C ILE A 143 3.45 8.24 -7.96
N ASP A 144 3.81 7.07 -8.51
CA ASP A 144 2.88 6.18 -9.21
C ASP A 144 1.60 5.87 -8.40
N LYS A 145 0.73 5.07 -9.00
CA LYS A 145 -0.53 4.62 -8.42
C LYS A 145 -0.31 3.88 -7.08
N TYR A 146 -1.36 3.74 -6.30
CA TYR A 146 -1.32 3.05 -5.02
C TYR A 146 -2.62 2.26 -4.79
N GLU A 147 -2.53 1.21 -4.00
CA GLU A 147 -3.64 0.37 -3.55
C GLU A 147 -3.82 0.62 -2.05
N ILE A 148 -5.05 0.85 -1.60
CA ILE A 148 -5.35 1.02 -0.19
C ILE A 148 -5.87 -0.32 0.37
N GLN A 149 -5.10 -0.95 1.25
CA GLN A 149 -5.48 -2.19 1.92
C GLN A 149 -5.94 -1.92 3.36
N LEU A 150 -7.23 -1.67 3.49
CA LEU A 150 -7.90 -1.54 4.79
C LEU A 150 -8.37 -2.89 5.37
N SER A 151 -8.27 -3.98 4.61
CA SER A 151 -8.87 -5.27 5.01
C SER A 151 -8.28 -5.85 6.30
N MET A 152 -7.02 -5.54 6.63
CA MET A 152 -6.40 -5.97 7.88
C MET A 152 -6.85 -5.12 9.06
N PHE A 153 -7.02 -3.81 8.85
CA PHE A 153 -7.54 -2.87 9.84
C PHE A 153 -9.01 -3.15 10.17
N MET A 154 -9.87 -3.20 9.14
CA MET A 154 -11.32 -3.27 9.28
C MET A 154 -11.84 -4.62 9.76
N ARG A 155 -11.17 -5.74 9.41
CA ARG A 155 -11.62 -7.09 9.83
C ARG A 155 -11.58 -7.30 11.34
N GLN A 156 -10.83 -6.47 12.06
CA GLN A 156 -10.58 -6.66 13.49
C GLN A 156 -11.49 -5.80 14.39
N PHE A 157 -12.25 -4.86 13.82
CA PHE A 157 -13.19 -4.00 14.54
C PHE A 157 -14.64 -4.25 14.07
N PRO A 158 -15.44 -5.04 14.83
CA PRO A 158 -16.78 -5.46 14.43
C PRO A 158 -17.76 -4.30 14.16
N THR A 159 -17.59 -3.17 14.86
CA THR A 159 -18.49 -2.01 14.85
C THR A 159 -18.30 -1.06 13.66
N GLN A 160 -17.29 -1.27 12.80
CA GLN A 160 -16.82 -0.25 11.86
C GLN A 160 -17.11 -0.47 10.36
N GLN A 161 -17.95 -1.43 9.99
CA GLN A 161 -18.41 -1.52 8.58
C GLN A 161 -19.12 -0.23 8.10
N ILE A 162 -19.58 0.63 9.02
CA ILE A 162 -20.31 1.88 8.74
C ILE A 162 -19.36 3.06 8.46
N PHE A 163 -18.26 3.20 9.20
CA PHE A 163 -17.41 4.41 9.17
C PHE A 163 -16.58 4.52 7.88
N CYS A 164 -16.06 3.39 7.38
CA CYS A 164 -15.28 3.38 6.14
C CYS A 164 -16.13 3.60 4.88
N ARG A 165 -17.46 3.41 4.94
CA ARG A 165 -18.36 3.64 3.80
C ARG A 165 -18.37 5.12 3.38
N ALA A 166 -18.23 6.05 4.32
CA ALA A 166 -18.19 7.49 4.02
C ALA A 166 -16.90 7.90 3.26
N ILE A 167 -15.73 7.45 3.72
CA ILE A 167 -14.44 7.70 3.06
C ILE A 167 -14.39 7.05 1.67
N PHE A 168 -14.99 5.86 1.56
CA PHE A 168 -15.04 5.14 0.30
C PHE A 168 -15.96 5.88 -0.70
N LEU A 169 -17.16 6.30 -0.29
CA LEU A 169 -18.14 6.95 -1.18
C LEU A 169 -17.65 8.29 -1.75
N GLU A 170 -16.91 9.10 -1.00
CA GLU A 170 -16.42 10.41 -1.49
C GLU A 170 -15.35 10.28 -2.58
N ARG A 171 -14.52 9.23 -2.56
CA ARG A 171 -13.47 9.02 -3.57
C ARG A 171 -13.66 7.75 -4.42
N GLN A 172 -14.82 7.10 -4.35
CA GLN A 172 -15.14 5.86 -5.09
C GLN A 172 -14.88 5.99 -6.60
N ASN A 173 -15.09 7.17 -7.18
CA ASN A 173 -14.85 7.41 -8.61
C ASN A 173 -13.36 7.46 -9.02
N GLN A 174 -12.44 7.62 -8.06
CA GLN A 174 -10.98 7.60 -8.31
C GLN A 174 -10.32 6.27 -7.89
N PHE A 175 -10.91 5.54 -6.92
CA PHE A 175 -10.30 4.33 -6.33
C PHE A 175 -10.95 2.98 -6.71
N LEU A 176 -12.17 2.97 -7.27
CA LEU A 176 -12.82 1.73 -7.66
C LEU A 176 -12.31 1.19 -9.00
N GLN A 177 -11.19 0.48 -8.98
CA GLN A 177 -11.02 -0.72 -9.83
C GLN A 177 -10.33 -1.91 -9.13
N PHE A 178 -10.03 -1.82 -7.83
CA PHE A 178 -9.54 -2.96 -7.04
C PHE A 178 -10.50 -3.26 -5.88
N GLN A 179 -11.71 -3.72 -6.22
CA GLN A 179 -12.50 -4.51 -5.27
C GLN A 179 -11.80 -5.87 -5.11
N PRO A 180 -11.48 -6.34 -3.89
CA PRO A 180 -11.18 -7.75 -3.71
C PRO A 180 -12.41 -8.53 -4.14
N LEU A 181 -12.20 -9.51 -5.01
CA LEU A 181 -13.20 -10.38 -5.60
C LEU A 181 -13.75 -11.37 -4.54
N TYR A 182 -14.35 -10.88 -3.45
CA TYR A 182 -14.99 -11.63 -2.36
C TYR A 182 -15.99 -10.65 -1.69
N LEU A 183 -17.31 -10.75 -1.74
CA LEU A 183 -18.22 -11.90 -1.59
C LEU A 183 -19.50 -11.63 -2.42
N LYS A 184 -19.77 -12.46 -3.43
CA LYS A 184 -21.13 -12.79 -3.86
C LYS A 184 -21.36 -14.26 -3.52
N LYS A 185 -22.12 -14.52 -2.48
CA LYS A 185 -23.20 -15.50 -2.44
C LYS A 185 -24.25 -14.97 -1.49
#